data_AF-A0A395NZN2-F1
#
_entry.id   AF-A0A395NZN2-F1
#
_cell.length_a   1.000
_cell.length_b   1.000
_cell.length_c   1.000
_cell.angle_alpha   90.00
_cell.angle_beta   90.00
_cell.angle_gamma   90.00
#
_symmetry.space_group_name_H-M   'P 1'
#
loop_
_entity.id
_entity.type
_entity.pdbx_description
1 polymer ?
#
loop_
_entity_poly.entity_id
_entity_poly.type
_entity_poly.pdbx_seq_one_letter_code
_entity_poly.pdbx_strand_id
1 'polypeptide(L)'
;MLNQDTQESGAVFVMPGQSGVQTPTDGYVWVGVNTTMRHADWCETTPKGMGSEEPWMQYFLLPNDTSMAYVGKASTLVWSRELVFGDGAMDTNPSSGGTGANGIHQTDNGCPTFAVTLGQMRVKKTGKGIKAKISGFEQDLATIVCYQNIEQVMTNVTWQLPEFSFHPIHLPKTDESTAEFLKTNRSSERFPYMLNAWLNGLNNPLFNQTVPGPNNTESFYNNIDNFIAALVLAKNGRPVEELAGAKNVENLKNVTQRLYGAYMAQAISLNMRDNSTIENGSPLPTYNGLVTTTGHQRLQQDRGPKIALQAVLGVMVVLGIATRLLLPVRDVLPHNPCSIAGTASLVAGGEIVSRIADLSESEWVESKQVGMERMLSNGLYSLKWWQDVKGQERYGIDLEPPL
;
A
#
# COMPACT_ATOMS: atom_id res chain seq x y z
N MET A 1 -1.21 -2.07 41.32
CA MET A 1 0.19 -2.42 41.60
C MET A 1 0.35 -3.90 41.31
N LEU A 2 0.95 -4.28 40.18
CA LEU A 2 1.36 -5.67 39.94
C LEU A 2 2.77 -5.82 40.51
N ASN A 3 2.89 -6.59 41.59
CA ASN A 3 4.16 -6.83 42.25
C ASN A 3 4.91 -7.92 41.47
N GLN A 4 6.01 -7.57 40.83
CA GLN A 4 6.78 -8.46 39.93
C GLN A 4 7.70 -9.46 40.66
N ASP A 5 7.71 -9.48 42.00
CA ASP A 5 8.61 -10.34 42.78
C ASP A 5 8.35 -11.86 42.65
N THR A 6 7.33 -12.29 41.89
CA THR A 6 7.00 -13.72 41.71
C THR A 6 6.72 -14.16 40.26
N GLN A 7 7.01 -13.35 39.24
CA GLN A 7 6.81 -13.78 37.84
C GLN A 7 8.12 -14.24 37.20
N GLU A 8 8.12 -15.50 36.72
CA GLU A 8 9.23 -16.10 35.97
C GLU A 8 9.62 -15.22 34.77
N SER A 9 10.93 -15.03 34.58
CA SER A 9 11.50 -14.37 33.40
C SER A 9 10.95 -15.01 32.12
N GLY A 10 10.14 -14.26 31.36
CA GLY A 10 9.46 -14.73 30.14
C GLY A 10 7.95 -14.87 30.26
N ALA A 11 7.35 -14.69 31.44
CA ALA A 11 5.90 -14.67 31.60
C ALA A 11 5.30 -13.42 30.95
N VAL A 12 4.40 -13.64 30.01
CA VAL A 12 3.70 -12.62 29.27
C VAL A 12 2.42 -12.21 30.01
N PHE A 13 2.14 -10.91 30.13
CA PHE A 13 0.91 -10.43 30.77
C PHE A 13 0.24 -9.29 30.00
N VAL A 14 -1.06 -9.11 30.23
CA VAL A 14 -1.88 -8.04 29.64
C VAL A 14 -2.44 -7.20 30.78
N MET A 15 -2.18 -5.90 30.76
CA MET A 15 -2.78 -4.98 31.73
C MET A 15 -4.18 -4.54 31.26
N PRO A 16 -5.12 -4.28 32.19
CA PRO A 16 -6.47 -3.85 31.84
C PRO A 16 -6.49 -2.60 30.92
N GLY A 17 -7.19 -2.68 29.78
CA GLY A 17 -7.28 -1.55 28.83
C GLY A 17 -6.04 -1.32 27.96
N GLN A 18 -5.03 -2.18 28.09
CA GLN A 18 -3.84 -2.12 27.26
C GLN A 18 -4.08 -2.65 25.85
N SER A 19 -3.45 -2.02 24.86
CA SER A 19 -3.56 -2.39 23.45
C SER A 19 -2.69 -3.57 23.03
N GLY A 20 -1.77 -3.98 23.90
CA GLY A 20 -0.72 -4.93 23.58
C GLY A 20 -0.25 -5.72 24.80
N VAL A 21 0.55 -6.71 24.49
CA VAL A 21 1.08 -7.70 25.42
C VAL A 21 2.42 -7.20 25.98
N GLN A 22 2.66 -7.38 27.28
CA GLN A 22 3.89 -6.91 27.93
C GLN A 22 4.75 -8.04 28.45
N THR A 23 6.05 -7.80 28.38
CA THR A 23 7.08 -8.64 28.99
C THR A 23 7.71 -7.91 30.18
N PRO A 24 7.93 -8.61 31.32
CA PRO A 24 8.74 -8.09 32.40
C PRO A 24 10.13 -7.71 31.88
N THR A 25 10.63 -6.56 32.30
CA THR A 25 11.99 -6.11 31.98
C THR A 25 12.76 -5.96 33.28
N ASP A 26 13.88 -6.68 33.40
CA ASP A 26 14.72 -6.64 34.59
C ASP A 26 15.18 -5.22 34.89
N GLY A 27 15.05 -4.81 36.16
CA GLY A 27 15.42 -3.46 36.59
C GLY A 27 14.36 -2.38 36.31
N TYR A 28 13.19 -2.74 35.79
CA TYR A 28 12.08 -1.81 35.54
C TYR A 28 10.81 -2.23 36.27
N VAL A 29 9.87 -1.28 36.41
CA VAL A 29 8.57 -1.47 37.07
C VAL A 29 7.49 -0.78 36.25
N TRP A 30 6.35 -1.44 36.10
CA TRP A 30 5.18 -0.86 35.46
C TRP A 30 4.36 -0.02 36.43
N VAL A 31 4.03 1.20 36.03
CA VAL A 31 3.19 2.14 36.77
C VAL A 31 1.94 2.47 35.96
N GLY A 32 0.78 2.20 36.54
CA GLY A 32 -0.51 2.56 35.95
C GLY A 32 -1.02 3.89 36.50
N VAL A 33 -1.38 4.80 35.60
CA VAL A 33 -2.13 6.02 35.90
C VAL A 33 -3.56 5.80 35.44
N ASN A 34 -4.53 6.01 36.32
CA ASN A 34 -5.94 5.82 35.99
C ASN A 34 -6.73 7.11 36.20
N THR A 35 -7.82 7.23 35.44
CA THR A 35 -8.84 8.25 35.63
C THR A 35 -10.20 7.67 35.28
N THR A 36 -11.26 8.36 35.66
CA THR A 36 -12.65 7.98 35.36
C THR A 36 -13.20 8.93 34.31
N MET A 37 -13.71 8.37 33.21
CA MET A 37 -14.25 9.10 32.08
C MET A 37 -15.77 9.03 32.12
N ARG A 38 -16.43 10.16 32.44
CA ARG A 38 -17.89 10.24 32.46
C ARG A 38 -18.44 10.53 31.07
N HIS A 39 -19.41 9.74 30.62
CA HIS A 39 -20.00 9.93 29.29
C HIS A 39 -20.61 11.32 29.11
N ALA A 40 -21.25 11.86 30.15
CA ALA A 40 -21.88 13.18 30.11
C ALA A 40 -20.88 14.34 29.93
N ASP A 41 -19.63 14.16 30.34
CA ASP A 41 -18.59 15.20 30.24
C ASP A 41 -17.89 15.14 28.89
N TRP A 42 -17.73 13.93 28.34
CA TRP A 42 -16.85 13.69 27.20
C TRP A 42 -17.58 13.40 25.89
N CYS A 43 -18.78 12.84 25.92
CA CYS A 43 -19.54 12.45 24.72
C CYS A 43 -20.72 13.40 24.48
N GLU A 44 -21.15 13.52 23.23
CA GLU A 44 -22.38 14.28 22.90
C GLU A 44 -23.63 13.47 23.26
N THR A 45 -23.55 12.15 23.09
CA THR A 45 -24.63 11.24 23.44
C THR A 45 -24.11 10.08 24.27
N THR A 46 -24.83 9.72 25.34
CA THR A 46 -24.51 8.53 26.11
C THR A 46 -24.93 7.28 25.33
N PRO A 47 -24.02 6.33 25.07
CA PRO A 47 -24.38 5.15 24.29
C PRO A 47 -25.38 4.29 25.05
N LYS A 48 -26.36 3.70 24.34
CA LYS A 48 -27.40 2.89 24.96
C LYS A 48 -26.80 1.65 25.65
N GLY A 49 -27.06 1.50 26.95
CA GLY A 49 -26.60 0.36 27.74
C GLY A 49 -25.13 0.43 28.19
N MET A 50 -24.50 1.61 28.15
CA MET A 50 -23.24 1.89 28.86
C MET A 50 -23.50 2.43 30.26
N GLY A 51 -22.49 2.33 31.14
CA GLY A 51 -22.50 2.98 32.45
C GLY A 51 -22.52 4.51 32.32
N SER A 52 -22.66 5.20 33.45
CA SER A 52 -22.49 6.66 33.48
C SER A 52 -21.03 7.08 33.31
N GLU A 53 -20.11 6.20 33.68
CA GLU A 53 -18.68 6.45 33.74
C GLU A 53 -17.89 5.16 33.58
N GLU A 54 -16.72 5.26 32.95
CA GLU A 54 -15.86 4.12 32.67
C GLU A 54 -14.40 4.45 33.04
N PRO A 55 -13.63 3.49 33.60
CA PRO A 55 -12.23 3.72 33.88
C PRO A 55 -11.40 3.79 32.59
N TRP A 56 -10.42 4.68 32.57
CA TRP A 56 -9.37 4.73 31.56
C TRP A 56 -8.00 4.64 32.25
N MET A 57 -7.09 3.85 31.68
CA MET A 57 -5.78 3.56 32.26
C MET A 57 -4.68 3.72 31.22
N GLN A 58 -3.54 4.26 31.65
CA GLN A 58 -2.29 4.28 30.90
C GLN A 58 -1.17 3.69 31.73
N TYR A 59 -0.26 2.95 31.09
CA TYR A 59 0.84 2.27 31.78
C TYR A 59 2.20 2.75 31.28
N PHE A 60 3.11 3.06 32.20
CA PHE A 60 4.45 3.50 31.89
C PHE A 60 5.48 2.58 32.53
N LEU A 61 6.55 2.30 31.79
CA LEU A 61 7.68 1.51 32.29
C LEU A 61 8.72 2.45 32.89
N LEU A 62 9.07 2.26 34.17
CA LEU A 62 10.02 3.11 34.89
C LEU A 62 11.23 2.34 35.41
N PRO A 63 12.43 2.95 35.40
CA PRO A 63 13.59 2.39 36.06
C PRO A 63 13.37 2.19 37.57
N ASN A 64 13.80 1.05 38.09
CA ASN A 64 13.72 0.70 39.50
C ASN A 64 14.92 1.26 40.31
N ASP A 65 15.38 2.48 40.02
CA ASP A 65 16.60 3.07 40.60
C ASP A 65 16.41 4.53 41.08
N THR A 66 15.15 5.01 41.14
CA THR A 66 14.75 6.38 41.49
C THR A 66 15.15 7.47 40.49
N SER A 67 15.73 7.11 39.36
CA SER A 67 16.02 8.02 38.25
C SER A 67 14.73 8.64 37.70
N MET A 68 14.81 9.93 37.36
CA MET A 68 13.71 10.63 36.68
C MET A 68 13.75 10.27 35.19
N ALA A 69 12.61 9.86 34.65
CA ALA A 69 12.46 9.52 33.24
C ALA A 69 11.37 10.38 32.61
N TYR A 70 11.54 10.73 31.33
CA TYR A 70 10.42 11.19 30.53
C TYR A 70 9.52 10.00 30.23
N VAL A 71 8.22 10.19 30.45
CA VAL A 71 7.19 9.24 30.07
C VAL A 71 6.18 9.93 29.19
N GLY A 72 5.73 9.25 28.14
CA GLY A 72 4.70 9.80 27.32
C GLY A 72 4.25 8.90 26.19
N LYS A 73 3.00 9.05 25.82
CA LYS A 73 2.43 8.32 24.70
C LYS A 73 1.19 9.00 24.17
N ALA A 74 0.94 8.74 22.91
CA ALA A 74 -0.33 8.93 22.26
C ALA A 74 -1.17 7.64 22.39
N SER A 75 -2.40 7.82 22.83
CA SER A 75 -3.36 6.75 23.07
C SER A 75 -4.55 6.92 22.13
N THR A 76 -5.00 5.82 21.53
CA THR A 76 -6.36 5.77 20.99
C THR A 76 -7.34 5.59 22.15
N LEU A 77 -8.55 6.14 22.04
CA LEU A 77 -9.60 5.95 23.04
C LEU A 77 -10.76 5.23 22.38
N VAL A 78 -10.98 3.98 22.78
CA VAL A 78 -12.11 3.18 22.31
C VAL A 78 -13.06 2.94 23.48
N TRP A 79 -14.30 3.41 23.32
CA TRP A 79 -15.28 3.43 24.38
C TRP A 79 -16.07 2.12 24.41
N SER A 80 -15.95 1.38 25.51
CA SER A 80 -16.67 0.13 25.77
C SER A 80 -17.48 0.23 27.08
N ARG A 81 -18.30 -0.79 27.37
CA ARG A 81 -19.21 -0.84 28.53
C ARG A 81 -18.55 -1.04 29.90
N GLU A 82 -17.28 -1.39 29.92
CA GLU A 82 -16.56 -1.75 31.16
C GLU A 82 -15.29 -0.93 31.38
N LEU A 83 -14.74 -0.37 30.30
CA LEU A 83 -13.55 0.46 30.31
C LEU A 83 -13.37 1.19 28.97
N VAL A 84 -12.63 2.30 28.99
CA VAL A 84 -12.09 2.93 27.79
C VAL A 84 -10.72 2.31 27.52
N PHE A 85 -10.56 1.60 26.40
CA PHE A 85 -9.31 0.91 26.06
C PHE A 85 -8.47 1.70 25.06
N GLY A 86 -7.16 1.42 25.04
CA GLY A 86 -6.20 2.04 24.12
C GLY A 86 -5.03 2.74 24.79
N ASP A 87 -4.40 2.07 25.77
CA ASP A 87 -3.09 2.52 26.27
C ASP A 87 -2.01 2.37 25.18
N GLY A 88 -1.75 3.45 24.43
CA GLY A 88 -0.83 3.47 23.31
C GLY A 88 -1.49 3.18 21.96
N ALA A 89 -0.64 2.99 20.95
CA ALA A 89 -1.07 2.45 19.68
C ALA A 89 -1.51 0.98 19.83
N MET A 90 -2.59 0.61 19.17
CA MET A 90 -3.02 -0.75 18.89
C MET A 90 -2.31 -1.29 17.63
N ASP A 91 -2.16 -2.60 17.49
CA ASP A 91 -1.65 -3.18 16.25
C ASP A 91 -2.83 -3.66 15.38
N THR A 92 -3.11 -2.93 14.31
CA THR A 92 -4.13 -3.29 13.30
C THR A 92 -3.52 -4.02 12.11
N ASN A 93 -2.23 -4.37 12.12
CA ASN A 93 -1.65 -5.19 11.07
C ASN A 93 -2.38 -6.54 11.01
N PRO A 94 -2.97 -6.93 9.87
CA PRO A 94 -3.67 -8.21 9.76
C PRO A 94 -2.76 -9.43 9.93
N SER A 95 -1.43 -9.29 9.81
CA SER A 95 -0.46 -10.39 9.95
C SER A 95 0.26 -10.46 11.31
N SER A 96 0.32 -9.37 12.07
CA SER A 96 1.02 -9.31 13.37
C SER A 96 0.18 -8.77 14.52
N GLY A 97 -0.93 -8.11 14.22
CA GLY A 97 -1.73 -7.38 15.19
C GLY A 97 -2.81 -8.21 15.82
N GLY A 98 -3.03 -8.01 17.12
CA GLY A 98 -4.05 -8.71 17.90
C GLY A 98 -5.49 -8.33 17.53
N THR A 99 -5.69 -7.22 16.82
CA THR A 99 -7.04 -6.67 16.53
C THR A 99 -7.41 -6.68 15.05
N GLY A 100 -6.50 -7.02 14.13
CA GLY A 100 -6.77 -7.09 12.68
C GLY A 100 -7.10 -5.73 12.03
N ALA A 101 -6.99 -5.63 10.70
CA ALA A 101 -7.14 -4.37 9.96
C ALA A 101 -8.54 -3.72 10.05
N ASN A 102 -9.57 -4.54 10.27
CA ASN A 102 -10.98 -4.13 10.29
C ASN A 102 -11.59 -4.13 11.71
N GLY A 103 -10.78 -4.27 12.76
CA GLY A 103 -11.29 -4.72 14.06
C GLY A 103 -11.81 -3.66 15.03
N ILE A 104 -11.69 -2.36 14.72
CA ILE A 104 -11.99 -1.30 15.69
C ILE A 104 -12.95 -0.27 15.10
N HIS A 105 -14.24 -0.51 15.33
CA HIS A 105 -15.29 0.45 15.01
C HIS A 105 -15.71 1.20 16.27
N GLN A 106 -15.53 2.52 16.24
CA GLN A 106 -16.08 3.39 17.27
C GLN A 106 -17.45 3.88 16.84
N THR A 107 -18.41 3.75 17.75
CA THR A 107 -19.74 4.28 17.52
C THR A 107 -19.69 5.81 17.55
N ASP A 108 -20.36 6.43 16.58
CA ASP A 108 -20.46 7.87 16.47
C ASP A 108 -21.42 8.42 17.54
N ASN A 109 -20.87 8.71 18.71
CA ASN A 109 -21.57 9.34 19.84
C ASN A 109 -20.90 10.69 20.23
N GLY A 110 -20.02 11.21 19.36
CA GLY A 110 -19.25 12.43 19.63
C GLY A 110 -18.28 12.34 20.82
N CYS A 111 -17.80 11.13 21.15
CA CYS A 111 -16.77 10.91 22.16
C CYS A 111 -15.36 11.18 21.58
N PRO A 112 -14.39 11.61 22.40
CA PRO A 112 -13.01 11.77 21.94
C PRO A 112 -12.37 10.40 21.67
N THR A 113 -11.52 10.30 20.66
CA THR A 113 -10.86 9.03 20.27
C THR A 113 -9.34 9.09 20.38
N PHE A 114 -8.80 10.20 20.87
CA PHE A 114 -7.37 10.43 20.94
C PHE A 114 -7.00 11.12 22.25
N ALA A 115 -5.92 10.67 22.88
CA ALA A 115 -5.32 11.32 24.03
C ALA A 115 -3.80 11.33 23.91
N VAL A 116 -3.16 12.34 24.50
CA VAL A 116 -1.71 12.43 24.58
C VAL A 116 -1.34 12.73 26.02
N THR A 117 -0.44 11.92 26.57
CA THR A 117 0.15 12.14 27.88
C THR A 117 1.65 12.34 27.73
N LEU A 118 2.20 13.36 28.38
CA LEU A 118 3.64 13.61 28.42
C LEU A 118 4.04 14.25 29.75
N GLY A 119 5.12 13.75 30.33
CA GLY A 119 5.63 14.27 31.58
C GLY A 119 6.87 13.58 32.09
N GLN A 120 7.11 13.74 33.38
CA GLN A 120 8.23 13.12 34.09
C GLN A 120 7.70 12.25 35.23
N MET A 121 8.34 11.10 35.42
CA MET A 121 8.03 10.20 36.53
C MET A 121 9.28 9.57 37.11
N ARG A 122 9.24 9.24 38.41
CA ARG A 122 10.24 8.39 39.08
C ARG A 122 9.64 7.54 40.17
N VAL A 123 10.30 6.42 40.44
CA VAL A 123 10.00 5.55 41.58
C VAL A 123 10.49 6.21 42.87
N LYS A 124 9.66 6.23 43.92
CA LYS A 124 10.08 6.57 45.28
C LYS A 124 10.36 5.29 46.05
N LYS A 125 11.52 5.24 46.72
CA LYS A 125 11.91 4.10 47.56
C LYS A 125 12.09 4.52 49.01
N THR A 126 11.70 3.64 49.92
CA THR A 126 11.97 3.73 51.36
C THR A 126 12.88 2.59 51.80
N GLY A 127 13.88 2.91 52.62
CA GLY A 127 14.91 1.97 53.08
C GLY A 127 16.30 2.29 52.49
N LYS A 128 17.28 1.42 52.72
CA LYS A 128 18.66 1.58 52.23
C LYS A 128 19.12 0.35 51.45
N GLY A 129 19.88 0.60 50.38
CA GLY A 129 20.52 -0.43 49.56
C GLY A 129 19.53 -1.35 48.85
N ILE A 130 19.94 -2.60 48.65
CA ILE A 130 19.22 -3.63 47.89
C ILE A 130 17.84 -3.97 48.48
N LYS A 131 17.60 -3.67 49.76
CA LYS A 131 16.32 -3.92 50.45
C LYS A 131 15.33 -2.76 50.38
N ALA A 132 15.65 -1.69 49.65
CA ALA A 132 14.78 -0.53 49.52
C ALA A 132 13.48 -0.91 48.79
N LYS A 133 12.34 -0.73 49.45
CA LYS A 133 11.01 -1.05 48.91
C LYS A 133 10.43 0.16 48.20
N ILE A 134 9.67 -0.07 47.15
CA ILE A 134 8.89 0.97 46.47
C ILE A 134 7.82 1.47 47.44
N SER A 135 7.87 2.77 47.74
CA SER A 135 6.94 3.43 48.65
C SER A 135 5.89 4.26 47.92
N GLY A 136 6.10 4.50 46.62
CA GLY A 136 5.21 5.28 45.77
C GLY A 136 5.93 5.81 44.55
N PHE A 137 5.37 6.84 43.93
CA PHE A 137 5.90 7.45 42.71
C PHE A 137 5.84 8.96 42.81
N GLU A 138 6.73 9.63 42.09
CA GLU A 138 6.64 11.05 41.78
C GLU A 138 6.20 11.18 40.33
N GLN A 139 5.26 12.08 40.06
CA GLN A 139 4.76 12.32 38.73
C GLN A 139 4.46 13.81 38.52
N ASP A 140 4.86 14.32 37.37
CA ASP A 140 4.42 15.59 36.81
C ASP A 140 4.01 15.32 35.36
N LEU A 141 2.70 15.12 35.14
CA LEU A 141 2.13 14.68 33.86
C LEU A 141 1.18 15.74 33.32
N ALA A 142 1.23 15.96 32.02
CA ALA A 142 0.20 16.63 31.26
C ALA A 142 -0.53 15.60 30.41
N THR A 143 -1.86 15.54 30.53
CA THR A 143 -2.71 14.70 29.69
C THR A 143 -3.74 15.58 28.99
N ILE A 144 -3.82 15.46 27.67
CA ILE A 144 -4.84 16.11 26.85
C ILE A 144 -5.69 15.04 26.18
N VAL A 145 -7.00 15.29 26.14
CA VAL A 145 -7.99 14.43 25.47
C VAL A 145 -8.60 15.25 24.33
N CYS A 146 -8.56 14.69 23.13
CA CYS A 146 -8.80 15.42 21.90
C CYS A 146 -10.07 14.95 21.18
N TYR A 147 -10.87 15.92 20.77
CA TYR A 147 -11.90 15.74 19.75
C TYR A 147 -11.29 15.94 18.37
N GLN A 148 -11.90 15.29 17.38
CA GLN A 148 -11.47 15.42 16.00
C GLN A 148 -12.58 16.12 15.23
N ASN A 149 -12.28 17.31 14.73
CA ASN A 149 -13.20 18.12 13.93
C ASN A 149 -12.55 18.34 12.56
N ILE A 150 -13.38 18.42 11.52
CA ILE A 150 -12.93 18.81 10.18
C ILE A 150 -13.64 20.11 9.84
N GLU A 151 -12.87 21.11 9.44
CA GLU A 151 -13.37 22.36 8.91
C GLU A 151 -13.27 22.36 7.39
N GLN A 152 -14.31 22.85 6.73
CA GLN A 152 -14.31 23.22 5.33
C GLN A 152 -14.09 24.72 5.21
N VAL A 153 -13.14 25.13 4.39
CA VAL A 153 -12.79 26.55 4.17
C VAL A 153 -12.56 26.82 2.69
N MET A 154 -13.06 27.96 2.20
CA MET A 154 -12.80 28.40 0.83
C MET A 154 -11.34 28.82 0.68
N THR A 155 -10.67 28.31 -0.35
CA THR A 155 -9.24 28.54 -0.57
C THR A 155 -8.98 29.00 -2.01
N ASN A 156 -8.31 30.13 -2.16
CA ASN A 156 -7.82 30.59 -3.46
C ASN A 156 -6.46 29.96 -3.75
N VAL A 157 -6.41 29.14 -4.79
CA VAL A 157 -5.21 28.39 -5.19
C VAL A 157 -4.76 28.83 -6.58
N THR A 158 -3.48 29.18 -6.72
CA THR A 158 -2.85 29.45 -8.02
C THR A 158 -1.95 28.29 -8.41
N TRP A 159 -2.20 27.72 -9.59
CA TRP A 159 -1.44 26.60 -10.12
C TRP A 159 -0.42 27.09 -11.15
N GLN A 160 0.77 26.49 -11.13
CA GLN A 160 1.78 26.66 -12.16
C GLN A 160 1.58 25.58 -13.24
N LEU A 161 1.38 26.03 -14.47
CA LEU A 161 1.29 25.15 -15.63
C LEU A 161 2.69 24.92 -16.23
N PRO A 162 2.97 23.74 -16.82
CA PRO A 162 2.06 22.61 -17.05
C PRO A 162 2.00 21.56 -15.93
N GLU A 163 2.82 21.71 -14.88
CA GLU A 163 3.03 20.67 -13.85
C GLU A 163 1.89 20.57 -12.83
N PHE A 164 1.00 21.57 -12.76
CA PHE A 164 -0.02 21.69 -11.72
C PHE A 164 0.57 21.66 -10.30
N SER A 165 1.75 22.24 -10.13
CA SER A 165 2.32 22.54 -8.83
C SER A 165 1.73 23.85 -8.30
N PHE A 166 1.75 24.06 -6.97
CA PHE A 166 1.35 25.35 -6.40
C PHE A 166 2.33 26.44 -6.82
N HIS A 167 1.83 27.61 -7.20
CA HIS A 167 2.67 28.73 -7.61
C HIS A 167 3.54 29.20 -6.42
N PRO A 168 4.88 29.27 -6.56
CA PRO A 168 5.78 29.52 -5.43
C PRO A 168 5.61 30.91 -4.80
N ILE A 169 5.13 31.89 -5.59
CA ILE A 169 4.91 33.28 -5.15
C ILE A 169 3.45 33.51 -4.69
N HIS A 170 2.50 32.76 -5.25
CA HIS A 170 1.06 32.93 -4.99
C HIS A 170 0.55 31.69 -4.28
N LEU A 171 0.99 31.55 -3.02
CA LEU A 171 0.64 30.42 -2.17
C LEU A 171 -0.89 30.36 -1.95
N PRO A 172 -1.44 29.15 -1.73
CA PRO A 172 -2.84 28.99 -1.34
C PRO A 172 -3.21 29.92 -0.18
N LYS A 173 -4.27 30.71 -0.37
CA LYS A 173 -4.79 31.61 0.66
C LYS A 173 -6.20 31.17 1.07
N THR A 174 -6.35 30.78 2.32
CA THR A 174 -7.63 30.44 2.95
C THR A 174 -8.40 31.70 3.32
N ASP A 175 -9.72 31.66 3.19
CA ASP A 175 -10.64 32.66 3.73
C ASP A 175 -11.30 32.12 5.00
N GLU A 176 -10.68 32.35 6.15
CA GLU A 176 -11.13 31.85 7.46
C GLU A 176 -12.54 32.32 7.84
N SER A 177 -13.08 33.36 7.20
CA SER A 177 -14.46 33.80 7.42
C SER A 177 -15.51 32.82 6.85
N THR A 178 -15.08 31.89 6.00
CA THR A 178 -15.91 30.85 5.37
C THR A 178 -15.80 29.49 6.05
N ALA A 179 -15.06 29.41 7.17
CA ALA A 179 -14.86 28.15 7.88
C ALA A 179 -16.18 27.60 8.45
N GLU A 180 -16.50 26.35 8.12
CA GLU A 180 -17.64 25.62 8.65
C GLU A 180 -17.21 24.21 9.09
N PHE A 181 -17.70 23.76 10.26
CA PHE A 181 -17.47 22.39 10.69
C PHE A 181 -18.29 21.40 9.86
N LEU A 182 -17.60 20.41 9.31
CA LEU A 182 -18.26 19.27 8.69
C LEU A 182 -18.96 18.42 9.73
N LYS A 183 -20.06 17.81 9.33
CA LYS A 183 -20.88 16.96 10.18
C LYS A 183 -20.84 15.51 9.74
N THR A 184 -20.86 14.60 10.70
CA THR A 184 -21.01 13.17 10.47
C THR A 184 -22.42 12.84 9.95
N ASN A 185 -22.65 11.58 9.58
CA ASN A 185 -23.98 11.10 9.20
C ASN A 185 -25.02 11.23 10.33
N ARG A 186 -24.59 11.37 11.59
CA ARG A 186 -25.45 11.63 12.75
C ARG A 186 -25.53 13.11 13.14
N SER A 187 -25.06 14.01 12.27
CA SER A 187 -25.03 15.45 12.51
C SER A 187 -24.10 15.90 13.65
N SER A 188 -23.15 15.06 14.08
CA SER A 188 -22.11 15.43 15.03
C SER A 188 -20.99 16.18 14.31
N GLU A 189 -20.37 17.16 14.96
CA GLU A 189 -19.15 17.81 14.43
C GLU A 189 -17.88 17.03 14.83
N ARG A 190 -18.02 16.00 15.67
CA ARG A 190 -16.92 15.23 16.25
C ARG A 190 -16.80 13.88 15.55
N PHE A 191 -15.74 13.73 14.76
CA PHE A 191 -15.50 12.52 13.99
C PHE A 191 -14.85 11.41 14.84
N PRO A 192 -15.34 10.16 14.76
CA PRO A 192 -14.80 9.04 15.54
C PRO A 192 -13.63 8.33 14.84
N TYR A 193 -12.72 9.06 14.18
CA TYR A 193 -11.57 8.45 13.50
C TYR A 193 -10.61 7.74 14.48
N MET A 194 -10.08 6.61 14.04
CA MET A 194 -9.06 5.84 14.76
C MET A 194 -7.70 6.01 14.09
N LEU A 195 -6.70 6.45 14.85
CA LEU A 195 -5.41 6.96 14.32
C LEU A 195 -4.29 5.92 14.38
N ASN A 196 -4.70 4.66 14.47
CA ASN A 196 -3.92 3.65 15.14
C ASN A 196 -2.66 3.19 14.38
N ALA A 197 -2.81 2.81 13.10
CA ALA A 197 -1.71 2.33 12.27
C ALA A 197 -0.56 3.36 12.15
N TRP A 198 -0.86 4.64 12.33
CA TRP A 198 0.09 5.72 12.19
C TRP A 198 0.90 6.02 13.45
N LEU A 199 0.31 5.87 14.65
CA LEU A 199 1.08 6.03 15.89
C LEU A 199 2.30 5.10 15.92
N ASN A 200 2.16 3.89 15.38
CA ASN A 200 3.27 2.96 15.19
C ASN A 200 4.23 3.38 14.07
N GLY A 201 3.72 3.98 12.99
CA GLY A 201 4.48 4.34 11.79
C GLY A 201 5.29 5.64 11.87
N LEU A 202 5.17 6.43 12.94
CA LEU A 202 5.87 7.71 13.12
C LEU A 202 7.38 7.62 13.36
N ASN A 203 7.99 6.45 13.18
CA ASN A 203 9.43 6.32 13.36
C ASN A 203 10.20 7.12 12.29
N ASN A 204 11.35 7.69 12.67
CA ASN A 204 12.27 8.31 11.73
C ASN A 204 13.45 7.35 11.51
N PRO A 205 13.36 6.41 10.56
CA PRO A 205 14.44 5.44 10.34
C PRO A 205 15.71 6.08 9.76
N LEU A 206 15.64 7.33 9.29
CA LEU A 206 16.75 8.00 8.61
C LEU A 206 17.76 8.63 9.57
N PHE A 207 17.38 8.87 10.84
CA PHE A 207 18.25 9.49 11.83
C PHE A 207 18.13 8.77 13.17
N ASN A 208 19.25 8.25 13.69
CA ASN A 208 19.34 7.66 15.03
C ASN A 208 19.33 8.75 16.11
N GLN A 209 18.26 9.55 16.15
CA GLN A 209 18.05 10.62 17.12
C GLN A 209 17.14 10.11 18.22
N THR A 210 17.54 10.34 19.47
CA THR A 210 16.74 10.03 20.65
C THR A 210 16.48 11.30 21.45
N VAL A 211 15.36 11.33 22.18
CA VAL A 211 15.10 12.39 23.14
C VAL A 211 15.94 12.11 24.39
N PRO A 212 16.85 13.02 24.80
CA PRO A 212 17.64 12.83 26.00
C PRO A 212 16.75 12.73 27.24
N GLY A 213 17.23 12.04 28.27
CA GLY A 213 16.53 11.96 29.55
C GLY A 213 16.55 13.31 30.29
N PRO A 214 15.71 13.49 31.33
CA PRO A 214 15.69 14.70 32.13
C PRO A 214 17.10 15.07 32.62
N ASN A 215 17.47 16.35 32.55
CA ASN A 215 18.81 16.86 32.86
C ASN A 215 19.94 16.26 31.98
N ASN A 216 19.67 16.00 30.69
CA ASN A 216 20.61 15.42 29.73
C ASN A 216 21.14 14.03 30.14
N THR A 217 20.32 13.25 30.83
CA THR A 217 20.64 11.84 31.12
C THR A 217 20.45 10.98 29.88
N GLU A 218 20.88 9.71 29.94
CA GLU A 218 20.75 8.78 28.83
C GLU A 218 19.27 8.55 28.47
N SER A 219 18.97 8.51 27.16
CA SER A 219 17.60 8.30 26.66
C SER A 219 17.05 6.91 26.97
N PHE A 220 17.91 5.97 27.37
CA PHE A 220 17.54 4.59 27.71
C PHE A 220 16.52 4.49 28.86
N TYR A 221 16.47 5.50 29.73
CA TYR A 221 15.53 5.55 30.84
C TYR A 221 14.15 6.07 30.45
N ASN A 222 14.01 6.70 29.28
CA ASN A 222 12.75 7.29 28.85
C ASN A 222 11.77 6.21 28.35
N ASN A 223 10.50 6.38 28.68
CA ASN A 223 9.40 5.58 28.15
C ASN A 223 8.45 6.47 27.34
N ILE A 224 8.93 6.88 26.17
CA ILE A 224 8.19 7.70 25.22
C ILE A 224 7.91 6.94 23.93
N ASP A 225 6.74 7.15 23.33
CA ASP A 225 6.39 6.53 22.05
C ASP A 225 6.86 7.36 20.83
N ASN A 226 6.62 6.82 19.63
CA ASN A 226 6.99 7.46 18.38
C ASN A 226 6.26 8.80 18.16
N PHE A 227 5.05 8.95 18.68
CA PHE A 227 4.31 10.21 18.58
C PHE A 227 4.97 11.30 19.41
N ILE A 228 5.29 11.01 20.67
CA ILE A 228 6.02 11.94 21.53
C ILE A 228 7.40 12.27 20.95
N ALA A 229 8.12 11.26 20.44
CA ALA A 229 9.39 11.49 19.77
C ALA A 229 9.22 12.43 18.56
N ALA A 230 8.16 12.28 17.76
CA ALA A 230 7.86 13.18 16.65
C ALA A 230 7.50 14.60 17.09
N LEU A 231 6.82 14.80 18.23
CA LEU A 231 6.58 16.14 18.78
C LEU A 231 7.88 16.89 19.11
N VAL A 232 8.95 16.16 19.41
CA VAL A 232 10.25 16.74 19.78
C VAL A 232 11.18 16.86 18.56
N LEU A 233 11.28 15.80 17.75
CA LEU A 233 12.32 15.65 16.73
C LEU A 233 11.90 16.02 15.31
N ALA A 234 10.60 16.21 15.03
CA ALA A 234 10.14 16.61 13.70
C ALA A 234 10.61 18.02 13.32
N LYS A 235 10.50 18.39 12.03
CA LYS A 235 10.92 19.69 11.48
C LYS A 235 10.45 20.93 12.27
N ASN A 236 9.31 20.83 12.96
CA ASN A 236 8.75 21.89 13.80
C ASN A 236 8.53 21.43 15.26
N GLY A 237 9.33 20.46 15.71
CA GLY A 237 9.26 19.97 17.07
C GLY A 237 9.75 20.99 18.09
N ARG A 238 9.45 20.73 19.36
CA ARG A 238 9.90 21.55 20.50
C ARG A 238 10.71 20.72 21.50
N PRO A 239 11.63 21.34 22.25
CA PRO A 239 12.31 20.66 23.35
C PRO A 239 11.31 20.00 24.29
N VAL A 240 11.62 18.79 24.77
CA VAL A 240 10.71 18.01 25.61
C VAL A 240 10.40 18.72 26.93
N GLU A 241 11.30 19.56 27.42
CA GLU A 241 11.16 20.40 28.61
C GLU A 241 10.05 21.46 28.46
N GLU A 242 9.77 21.91 27.23
CA GLU A 242 8.68 22.85 26.93
C GLU A 242 7.32 22.17 26.81
N LEU A 243 7.29 20.83 26.77
CA LEU A 243 6.08 20.03 26.53
C LEU A 243 5.69 19.17 27.74
N ALA A 244 6.66 18.68 28.51
CA ALA A 244 6.45 17.76 29.61
C ALA A 244 5.91 18.45 30.87
N GLY A 245 4.96 17.81 31.54
CA GLY A 245 4.47 18.22 32.85
C GLY A 245 3.30 19.20 32.80
N ALA A 246 2.55 19.28 33.92
CA ALA A 246 1.26 19.97 34.00
C ALA A 246 1.35 21.46 33.65
N LYS A 247 2.50 22.10 33.92
CA LYS A 247 2.72 23.52 33.60
C LYS A 247 2.77 23.82 32.09
N ASN A 248 3.03 22.80 31.28
CA ASN A 248 3.25 22.91 29.84
C ASN A 248 2.08 22.38 29.00
N VAL A 249 0.90 22.13 29.61
CA VAL A 249 -0.29 21.60 28.93
C VAL A 249 -0.66 22.36 27.65
N GLU A 250 -0.63 23.70 27.66
CA GLU A 250 -0.96 24.48 26.46
C GLU A 250 0.07 24.33 25.34
N ASN A 251 1.36 24.19 25.69
CA ASN A 251 2.40 23.92 24.69
C ASN A 251 2.22 22.52 24.10
N LEU A 252 1.97 21.52 24.95
CA LEU A 252 1.68 20.15 24.53
C LEU A 252 0.47 20.12 23.58
N LYS A 253 -0.62 20.81 23.94
CA LYS A 253 -1.82 20.95 23.12
C LYS A 253 -1.51 21.57 21.76
N ASN A 254 -0.81 22.71 21.72
CA ASN A 254 -0.52 23.42 20.48
C ASN A 254 0.35 22.60 19.52
N VAL A 255 1.41 21.96 20.03
CA VAL A 255 2.29 21.12 19.19
C VAL A 255 1.57 19.84 18.75
N THR A 256 0.78 19.24 19.64
CA THR A 256 -0.07 18.09 19.30
C THR A 256 -1.05 18.44 18.19
N GLN A 257 -1.81 19.54 18.30
CA GLN A 257 -2.75 19.97 17.27
C GLN A 257 -2.07 20.19 15.92
N ARG A 258 -0.87 20.78 15.90
CA ARG A 258 -0.11 21.00 14.67
C ARG A 258 0.35 19.70 14.02
N LEU A 259 0.95 18.79 14.79
CA LEU A 259 1.41 17.49 14.28
C LEU A 259 0.22 16.66 13.80
N TYR A 260 -0.84 16.62 14.62
CA TYR A 260 -2.08 15.93 14.33
C TYR A 260 -2.78 16.48 13.08
N GLY A 261 -2.89 17.80 12.92
CA GLY A 261 -3.50 18.43 11.75
C GLY A 261 -2.73 18.12 10.46
N ALA A 262 -1.39 18.19 10.50
CA ALA A 262 -0.55 17.82 9.36
C ALA A 262 -0.69 16.33 8.99
N TYR A 263 -0.87 15.47 10.00
CA TYR A 263 -1.14 14.06 9.78
C TYR A 263 -2.52 13.81 9.16
N MET A 264 -3.58 14.36 9.75
CA MET A 264 -4.93 14.14 9.25
C MET A 264 -5.08 14.64 7.82
N ALA A 265 -4.45 15.75 7.45
CA ALA A 265 -4.41 16.21 6.07
C ALA A 265 -3.79 15.15 5.11
N GLN A 266 -2.70 14.50 5.53
CA GLN A 266 -2.07 13.43 4.75
C GLN A 266 -2.93 12.17 4.71
N ALA A 267 -3.47 11.74 5.84
CA ALA A 267 -4.33 10.57 5.94
C ALA A 267 -5.60 10.73 5.08
N ILE A 268 -6.27 11.88 5.17
CA ILE A 268 -7.43 12.21 4.34
C ILE A 268 -7.01 12.24 2.86
N SER A 269 -5.91 12.91 2.50
CA SER A 269 -5.43 12.94 1.12
C SER A 269 -5.11 11.55 0.55
N LEU A 270 -4.58 10.64 1.36
CA LEU A 270 -4.30 9.27 0.93
C LEU A 270 -5.61 8.49 0.74
N ASN A 271 -6.53 8.57 1.69
CA ASN A 271 -7.83 7.89 1.62
C ASN A 271 -8.71 8.41 0.48
N MET A 272 -8.62 9.70 0.11
CA MET A 272 -9.35 10.25 -1.04
C MET A 272 -8.83 9.77 -2.40
N ARG A 273 -7.63 9.18 -2.45
CA ARG A 273 -7.05 8.62 -3.69
C ARG A 273 -7.32 7.12 -3.82
N ASP A 274 -7.87 6.50 -2.78
CA ASP A 274 -8.29 5.12 -2.84
C ASP A 274 -9.61 5.01 -3.60
N ASN A 275 -9.69 4.06 -4.52
CA ASN A 275 -10.88 3.79 -5.31
C ASN A 275 -11.74 2.70 -4.66
N SER A 276 -11.55 2.49 -3.35
CA SER A 276 -12.32 1.54 -2.58
C SER A 276 -13.79 1.95 -2.52
N THR A 277 -14.66 0.96 -2.62
CA THR A 277 -16.09 1.13 -2.40
C THR A 277 -16.36 1.23 -0.91
N ILE A 278 -17.41 1.97 -0.52
CA ILE A 278 -17.95 1.91 0.84
C ILE A 278 -18.29 0.44 1.15
N GLU A 279 -18.25 0.00 2.41
CA GLU A 279 -18.58 -1.38 2.85
C GLU A 279 -19.84 -1.99 2.20
N ASN A 280 -20.77 -1.17 1.71
CA ASN A 280 -21.99 -1.57 0.99
C ASN A 280 -21.85 -1.62 -0.54
N GLY A 281 -20.64 -1.63 -1.10
CA GLY A 281 -20.38 -1.68 -2.55
C GLY A 281 -20.78 -0.41 -3.31
N SER A 282 -21.16 0.66 -2.62
CA SER A 282 -21.50 1.93 -3.25
C SER A 282 -20.21 2.67 -3.64
N PRO A 283 -20.08 3.14 -4.90
CA PRO A 283 -18.95 3.94 -5.31
C PRO A 283 -18.91 5.26 -4.52
N LEU A 284 -17.71 5.74 -4.20
CA LEU A 284 -17.53 7.04 -3.57
C LEU A 284 -18.15 8.15 -4.45
N PRO A 285 -18.67 9.24 -3.84
CA PRO A 285 -19.21 10.36 -4.60
C PRO A 285 -18.18 10.87 -5.61
N THR A 286 -18.49 10.76 -6.90
CA THR A 286 -17.63 11.30 -7.96
C THR A 286 -18.10 12.71 -8.28
N TYR A 287 -17.18 13.66 -8.22
CA TYR A 287 -17.45 15.05 -8.56
C TYR A 287 -16.98 15.32 -9.99
N ASN A 288 -17.88 15.83 -10.83
CA ASN A 288 -17.54 16.24 -12.19
C ASN A 288 -16.70 17.52 -12.13
N GLY A 289 -15.38 17.38 -12.30
CA GLY A 289 -14.45 18.50 -12.47
C GLY A 289 -14.14 18.73 -13.95
N LEU A 290 -14.28 19.97 -14.42
CA LEU A 290 -13.80 20.37 -15.74
C LEU A 290 -12.47 21.10 -15.59
N VAL A 291 -11.37 20.43 -15.94
CA VAL A 291 -10.04 21.07 -16.02
C VAL A 291 -9.83 21.58 -17.44
N THR A 292 -9.82 22.90 -17.62
CA THR A 292 -9.51 23.54 -18.92
C THR A 292 -8.05 23.99 -18.92
N THR A 293 -7.23 23.33 -19.73
CA THR A 293 -5.79 23.65 -19.84
C THR A 293 -5.49 24.20 -21.22
N THR A 294 -4.97 25.41 -21.28
CA THR A 294 -4.42 25.99 -22.51
C THR A 294 -2.98 25.50 -22.65
N GLY A 295 -2.69 24.64 -23.63
CA GLY A 295 -1.30 24.23 -23.89
C GLY A 295 -1.08 22.77 -24.26
N HIS A 296 -2.10 21.91 -24.31
CA HIS A 296 -1.92 20.60 -24.92
C HIS A 296 -1.73 20.77 -26.43
N GLN A 297 -0.48 20.64 -26.89
CA GLN A 297 -0.18 20.36 -28.28
C GLN A 297 -0.79 19.00 -28.61
N ARG A 298 -1.98 19.01 -29.20
CA ARG A 298 -2.52 17.81 -29.82
C ARG A 298 -1.72 17.60 -31.10
N LEU A 299 -1.28 16.37 -31.35
CA LEU A 299 -0.78 15.94 -32.66
C LEU A 299 -1.92 16.09 -33.66
N GLN A 300 -2.01 17.26 -34.28
CA GLN A 300 -2.89 17.49 -35.41
C GLN A 300 -2.15 16.95 -36.64
N GLN A 301 -2.57 15.78 -37.11
CA GLN A 301 -2.03 15.22 -38.34
C GLN A 301 -2.29 16.22 -39.48
N ASP A 302 -1.22 16.72 -40.07
CA ASP A 302 -1.31 17.66 -41.17
C ASP A 302 -2.07 17.00 -42.35
N ARG A 303 -2.99 17.77 -42.94
CA ARG A 303 -3.87 17.30 -44.02
C ARG A 303 -3.09 16.92 -45.27
N GLY A 304 -1.96 17.59 -45.54
CA GLY A 304 -1.11 17.32 -46.70
C GLY A 304 -0.51 15.91 -46.67
N PRO A 305 0.31 15.55 -45.66
CA PRO A 305 0.86 14.22 -45.49
C PRO A 305 -0.19 13.11 -45.43
N LYS A 306 -1.37 13.39 -44.84
CA LYS A 306 -2.49 12.43 -44.81
C LYS A 306 -2.99 12.09 -46.21
N ILE A 307 -3.18 13.09 -47.07
CA ILE A 307 -3.63 12.88 -48.46
C ILE A 307 -2.54 12.16 -49.26
N ALA A 308 -1.27 12.55 -49.09
CA ALA A 308 -0.15 11.89 -49.76
C ALA A 308 -0.07 10.40 -49.40
N LEU A 309 -0.22 10.06 -48.11
CA LEU A 309 -0.23 8.68 -47.64
C LEU A 309 -1.40 7.88 -48.24
N GLN A 310 -2.60 8.46 -48.29
CA GLN A 310 -3.78 7.82 -48.90
C GLN A 310 -3.59 7.58 -50.40
N ALA A 311 -2.97 8.53 -51.11
CA ALA A 311 -2.68 8.38 -52.54
C ALA A 311 -1.67 7.25 -52.80
N VAL A 312 -0.56 7.21 -52.04
CA VAL A 312 0.44 6.14 -52.16
C VAL A 312 -0.16 4.79 -51.84
N LEU A 313 -0.98 4.69 -50.78
CA LEU A 313 -1.69 3.45 -50.43
C LEU A 313 -2.64 3.02 -51.56
N GLY A 314 -3.40 3.96 -52.13
CA GLY A 314 -4.27 3.69 -53.26
C GLY A 314 -3.51 3.15 -54.47
N VAL A 315 -2.36 3.74 -54.80
CA VAL A 315 -1.49 3.26 -55.89
C VAL A 315 -0.97 1.86 -55.60
N MET A 316 -0.51 1.58 -54.37
CA MET A 316 -0.05 0.23 -54.00
C MET A 316 -1.17 -0.82 -54.13
N VAL A 317 -2.41 -0.47 -53.77
CA VAL A 317 -3.56 -1.37 -53.94
C VAL A 317 -3.84 -1.63 -55.42
N VAL A 318 -3.86 -0.58 -56.25
CA VAL A 318 -4.08 -0.72 -57.70
C VAL A 318 -2.99 -1.57 -58.34
N LEU A 319 -1.73 -1.33 -57.98
CA LEU A 319 -0.60 -2.14 -58.46
C LEU A 319 -0.71 -3.60 -57.97
N GLY A 320 -1.14 -3.84 -56.73
CA GLY A 320 -1.37 -5.19 -56.20
C GLY A 320 -2.48 -5.93 -56.96
N ILE A 321 -3.59 -5.25 -57.25
CA ILE A 321 -4.68 -5.80 -58.05
C ILE A 321 -4.22 -6.09 -59.48
N ALA A 322 -3.54 -5.13 -60.12
CA ALA A 322 -2.99 -5.29 -61.46
C ALA A 322 -2.02 -6.47 -61.53
N THR A 323 -1.12 -6.60 -60.55
CA THR A 323 -0.19 -7.73 -60.43
C THR A 323 -0.95 -9.05 -60.35
N ARG A 324 -2.03 -9.13 -59.57
CA ARG A 324 -2.83 -10.35 -59.44
C ARG A 324 -3.59 -10.72 -60.71
N LEU A 325 -4.02 -9.73 -61.50
CA LEU A 325 -4.75 -9.94 -62.75
C LEU A 325 -3.82 -10.23 -63.94
N LEU A 326 -2.61 -9.66 -63.93
CA LEU A 326 -1.65 -9.76 -65.03
C LEU A 326 -0.65 -10.92 -64.86
N LEU A 327 -0.41 -11.41 -63.65
CA LEU A 327 0.47 -12.57 -63.45
C LEU A 327 -0.25 -13.87 -63.86
N PRO A 328 0.25 -14.61 -64.86
CA PRO A 328 -0.24 -15.94 -65.16
C PRO A 328 0.22 -16.90 -64.05
N VAL A 329 -0.62 -17.10 -63.04
CA VAL A 329 -0.34 -17.97 -61.87
C VAL A 329 -0.38 -19.47 -62.22
N ARG A 330 -0.57 -19.83 -63.50
CA ARG A 330 -0.72 -21.22 -63.95
C ARG A 330 0.59 -22.00 -63.99
N ASP A 331 1.73 -21.31 -64.13
CA ASP A 331 3.06 -21.95 -64.26
C ASP A 331 3.96 -21.68 -63.04
N VAL A 332 3.39 -21.23 -61.92
CA VAL A 332 4.12 -20.90 -60.69
C VAL A 332 3.92 -22.01 -59.65
N LEU A 333 5.00 -22.36 -58.94
CA LEU A 333 5.01 -23.43 -57.96
C LEU A 333 3.88 -23.23 -56.91
N PRO A 334 2.94 -24.19 -56.73
CA PRO A 334 1.77 -24.02 -55.88
C PRO A 334 2.08 -23.77 -54.40
N HIS A 335 3.25 -24.23 -53.95
CA HIS A 335 3.69 -24.16 -52.56
C HIS A 335 5.13 -23.66 -52.46
N ASN A 336 5.43 -22.94 -51.37
CA ASN A 336 6.79 -22.50 -51.06
C ASN A 336 7.70 -23.73 -50.85
N PRO A 337 8.77 -23.91 -51.65
CA PRO A 337 9.63 -25.09 -51.59
C PRO A 337 10.44 -25.17 -50.29
N CYS A 338 10.51 -24.10 -49.49
CA CYS A 338 11.15 -24.08 -48.17
C CYS A 338 10.21 -24.48 -47.02
N SER A 339 8.92 -24.71 -47.29
CA SER A 339 7.98 -25.26 -46.32
C SER A 339 7.97 -26.79 -46.39
N ILE A 340 7.79 -27.46 -45.25
CA ILE A 340 7.69 -28.92 -45.17
C ILE A 340 6.56 -29.45 -46.08
N ALA A 341 5.44 -28.73 -46.16
CA ALA A 341 4.35 -29.08 -47.07
C ALA A 341 4.72 -28.86 -48.55
N GLY A 342 5.57 -27.86 -48.84
CA GLY A 342 6.09 -27.60 -50.17
C GLY A 342 7.08 -28.67 -50.63
N THR A 343 8.02 -29.07 -49.76
CA THR A 343 8.93 -30.20 -50.03
C THR A 343 8.17 -31.50 -50.20
N ALA A 344 7.13 -31.73 -49.39
CA ALA A 344 6.27 -32.90 -49.55
C ALA A 344 5.52 -32.87 -50.88
N SER A 345 4.97 -31.72 -51.30
CA SER A 345 4.25 -31.58 -52.57
C SER A 345 5.12 -31.82 -53.81
N LEU A 346 6.43 -31.57 -53.73
CA LEU A 346 7.38 -31.81 -54.82
C LEU A 346 7.64 -33.30 -55.08
N VAL A 347 7.44 -34.16 -54.07
CA VAL A 347 7.74 -35.59 -54.15
C VAL A 347 6.46 -36.44 -54.13
N ALA A 348 5.38 -35.91 -53.55
CA ALA A 348 4.09 -36.59 -53.46
C ALA A 348 3.51 -36.94 -54.84
N GLY A 349 2.96 -38.16 -54.95
CA GLY A 349 2.38 -38.67 -56.19
C GLY A 349 3.39 -39.08 -57.26
N GLY A 350 4.70 -39.05 -56.95
CA GLY A 350 5.76 -39.57 -57.83
C GLY A 350 5.97 -41.08 -57.72
N GLU A 351 6.51 -41.65 -58.79
CA GLU A 351 6.88 -43.06 -58.87
C GLU A 351 7.94 -43.43 -57.82
N ILE A 352 8.78 -42.46 -57.44
CA ILE A 352 9.71 -42.59 -56.31
C ILE A 352 8.99 -42.94 -55.00
N VAL A 353 7.83 -42.33 -54.71
CA VAL A 353 7.07 -42.58 -53.47
C VAL A 353 6.32 -43.90 -53.53
N SER A 354 5.75 -44.26 -54.68
CA SER A 354 5.09 -45.57 -54.83
C SER A 354 6.10 -46.71 -54.71
N ARG A 355 7.29 -46.59 -55.30
CA ARG A 355 8.35 -47.59 -55.17
C ARG A 355 8.89 -47.68 -53.73
N ILE A 356 8.99 -46.56 -53.01
CA ILE A 356 9.31 -46.59 -51.57
C ILE A 356 8.21 -47.27 -50.76
N ALA A 357 6.94 -47.02 -51.08
CA ALA A 357 5.81 -47.68 -50.43
C ALA A 357 5.80 -49.20 -50.69
N ASP A 358 6.03 -49.63 -51.93
CA ASP A 358 6.14 -51.05 -52.30
C ASP A 358 7.32 -51.74 -51.58
N LEU A 359 8.46 -51.06 -51.46
CA LEU A 359 9.63 -51.56 -50.72
C LEU A 359 9.36 -51.61 -49.21
N SER A 360 8.56 -50.68 -48.69
CA SER A 360 8.14 -50.62 -47.28
C SER A 360 7.27 -51.82 -46.87
N GLU A 361 6.46 -52.36 -47.78
CA GLU A 361 5.60 -53.55 -47.54
C GLU A 361 6.36 -54.89 -47.52
N SER A 362 7.65 -54.92 -47.90
CA SER A 362 8.46 -56.15 -47.80
C SER A 362 8.75 -56.54 -46.33
N GLU A 363 8.80 -57.83 -45.99
CA GLU A 363 8.93 -58.28 -44.59
C GLU A 363 10.38 -58.22 -44.03
N TRP A 364 11.40 -58.05 -44.86
CA TRP A 364 12.80 -58.19 -44.45
C TRP A 364 13.52 -56.84 -44.34
N VAL A 365 14.08 -56.54 -43.16
CA VAL A 365 14.72 -55.24 -42.84
C VAL A 365 16.01 -55.00 -43.65
N GLU A 366 16.78 -56.06 -43.91
CA GLU A 366 18.08 -55.97 -44.61
C GLU A 366 17.91 -55.73 -46.12
N SER A 367 16.84 -56.27 -46.73
CA SER A 367 16.51 -56.00 -48.14
C SER A 367 15.92 -54.61 -48.37
N LYS A 368 15.28 -54.00 -47.35
CA LYS A 368 14.78 -52.62 -47.42
C LYS A 368 15.90 -51.62 -47.57
N GLN A 369 16.95 -51.75 -46.74
CA GLN A 369 18.05 -50.80 -46.71
C GLN A 369 18.90 -50.90 -47.99
N VAL A 370 19.21 -52.12 -48.44
CA VAL A 370 19.97 -52.36 -49.69
C VAL A 370 19.15 -51.96 -50.93
N GLY A 371 17.84 -52.21 -50.95
CA GLY A 371 16.96 -51.82 -52.05
C GLY A 371 16.80 -50.30 -52.17
N MET A 372 16.70 -49.60 -51.04
CA MET A 372 16.56 -48.14 -51.00
C MET A 372 17.87 -47.43 -51.35
N GLU A 373 19.02 -47.90 -50.85
CA GLU A 373 20.34 -47.37 -51.23
C GLU A 373 20.61 -47.56 -52.73
N ARG A 374 20.26 -48.72 -53.29
CA ARG A 374 20.45 -49.02 -54.72
C ARG A 374 19.52 -48.21 -55.63
N MET A 375 18.31 -47.88 -55.16
CA MET A 375 17.38 -47.02 -55.88
C MET A 375 17.87 -45.56 -55.88
N LEU A 376 18.35 -45.07 -54.72
CA LEU A 376 18.87 -43.71 -54.56
C LEU A 376 20.21 -43.50 -55.29
N SER A 377 21.06 -44.53 -55.40
CA SER A 377 22.36 -44.42 -56.05
C SER A 377 22.30 -44.54 -57.58
N ASN A 378 21.32 -45.27 -58.14
CA ASN A 378 21.28 -45.60 -59.57
C ASN A 378 20.11 -44.95 -60.34
N GLY A 379 19.28 -44.14 -59.68
CA GLY A 379 18.21 -43.37 -60.32
C GLY A 379 18.69 -42.03 -60.86
N LEU A 380 18.27 -41.66 -62.06
CA LEU A 380 18.33 -40.28 -62.56
C LEU A 380 17.07 -39.55 -62.10
N TYR A 381 17.26 -38.49 -61.32
CA TYR A 381 16.18 -37.66 -60.80
C TYR A 381 16.15 -36.33 -61.55
N SER A 382 14.98 -35.95 -62.07
CA SER A 382 14.80 -34.65 -62.72
C SER A 382 13.65 -33.88 -62.09
N LEU A 383 13.84 -32.56 -61.98
CA LEU A 383 12.82 -31.62 -61.54
C LEU A 383 12.17 -31.00 -62.79
N LYS A 384 10.97 -31.45 -63.13
CA LYS A 384 10.21 -30.95 -64.28
C LYS A 384 8.70 -31.15 -64.08
N TRP A 385 7.91 -30.71 -65.04
CA TRP A 385 6.50 -31.09 -65.12
C TRP A 385 6.40 -32.54 -65.60
N TRP A 386 5.73 -33.36 -64.80
CA TRP A 386 5.45 -34.77 -65.04
C TRP A 386 3.97 -34.95 -65.36
N GLN A 387 3.65 -35.82 -66.30
CA GLN A 387 2.27 -36.23 -66.58
C GLN A 387 2.05 -37.63 -66.03
N ASP A 388 1.05 -37.78 -65.17
CA ASP A 388 0.60 -39.10 -64.71
C ASP A 388 -0.23 -39.80 -65.80
N VAL A 389 -0.41 -41.13 -65.68
CA VAL A 389 -1.16 -42.00 -66.60
C VAL A 389 -2.62 -41.55 -66.77
N LYS A 390 -3.14 -40.77 -65.82
CA LYS A 390 -4.49 -40.17 -65.85
C LYS A 390 -4.56 -38.79 -66.52
N GLY A 391 -3.45 -38.30 -67.09
CA GLY A 391 -3.36 -37.01 -67.79
C GLY A 391 -3.31 -35.79 -66.87
N GLN A 392 -3.00 -35.96 -65.58
CA GLN A 392 -2.79 -34.84 -64.66
C GLN A 392 -1.31 -34.42 -64.65
N GLU A 393 -1.07 -33.13 -64.81
CA GLU A 393 0.26 -32.53 -64.74
C GLU A 393 0.64 -32.21 -63.29
N ARG A 394 1.83 -32.62 -62.87
CA ARG A 394 2.41 -32.26 -61.58
C ARG A 394 3.84 -31.76 -61.75
N TYR A 395 4.18 -30.67 -61.07
CA TYR A 395 5.56 -30.23 -60.99
C TYR A 395 6.23 -30.85 -59.78
N GLY A 396 7.32 -31.56 -59.99
CA GLY A 396 7.97 -32.28 -58.91
C GLY A 396 9.25 -32.98 -59.33
N ILE A 397 9.87 -33.64 -58.35
CA ILE A 397 11.04 -34.50 -58.55
C ILE A 397 10.52 -35.91 -58.76
N ASP A 398 10.93 -36.56 -59.85
CA ASP A 398 10.67 -37.98 -60.04
C ASP A 398 11.79 -38.68 -60.81
N LEU A 399 11.70 -40.00 -60.86
CA LEU A 399 12.59 -40.88 -61.60
C LEU A 399 12.38 -40.72 -63.11
N GLU A 400 13.47 -40.54 -63.83
CA GLU A 400 13.45 -40.54 -65.29
C GLU A 400 13.30 -41.97 -65.81
N PRO A 401 12.37 -42.24 -66.75
CA PRO A 401 12.24 -43.57 -67.32
C PRO A 401 13.55 -43.95 -68.03
N PRO A 402 14.00 -45.20 -67.92
CA PRO A 402 15.16 -45.67 -68.67
C PRO A 402 14.86 -45.53 -70.18
N LEU A 403 15.80 -44.93 -70.91
CA LEU A 403 15.75 -44.77 -72.38
C LEU A 403 15.61 -46.10 -73.12
#